data_AF-A0A2G5DB49-F1
#
_entry.id   AF-A0A2G5DB49-F1
#
_cell.length_a   1.000
_cell.length_b   1.000
_cell.length_c   1.000
_cell.angle_alpha   90.00
_cell.angle_beta   90.00
_cell.angle_gamma   90.00
#
_symmetry.space_group_name_H-M   'P 1'
#
loop_
_entity.id
_entity.type
_entity.pdbx_description
1 polymer ?
#
loop_
_entity_poly.entity_id
_entity_poly.type
_entity_poly.pdbx_seq_one_letter_code
_entity_poly.pdbx_strand_id
1 'polypeptide(L)'
;MSIFSNAISFHFLFLVIFTTTTYGTIFKIQNNCAETVWAAAIPGGGRQLEPRQSWIINLKPNKPQTGQIWARTNCSFSKSGHGTCDSGDCNGGLQCQSAQSNGTSPYTLVEYSLNQNNNIEDFVNLSFANGFNIEIDISPVGIFESGQSESRVISYYMIVFCPKELREGNNATTARHFIIQNQCPYTVWAAAIPGGGQQLNSGQSWTLNVGPGTTGGRIWGRTNCSFDASGRRGCETGDCGGILRCQRYGTPPNTLAEFALNQFNNMDFYDISLVDGFNIPMDFIPLTSTCKNLECSADINGKCPNELRALGGCNNPCTVFKTNDYCCTNGQGSCAPTNFSRFFKERCPDAYSYPQDDATSTLTCTTGGNYRVVFCP
;
A
#
# COMPACT_ATOMS: atom_id res chain seq x y z
N MET A 1 7.17 75.39 40.69
CA MET A 1 8.29 75.56 39.74
C MET A 1 9.19 74.32 39.85
N SER A 2 9.61 73.83 38.69
CA SER A 2 10.38 72.60 38.39
C SER A 2 11.46 72.15 39.40
N ILE A 3 11.71 70.83 39.47
CA ILE A 3 13.04 70.20 39.34
C ILE A 3 12.88 68.74 38.81
N PHE A 4 13.86 68.36 37.99
CA PHE A 4 14.17 67.22 37.10
C PHE A 4 14.00 65.73 37.49
N SER A 5 14.01 64.91 36.41
CA SER A 5 14.58 63.55 36.22
C SER A 5 13.80 62.33 36.77
N ASN A 6 13.67 61.16 36.12
CA ASN A 6 14.39 60.50 35.02
C ASN A 6 13.45 59.53 34.26
N ALA A 7 13.68 59.37 32.95
CA ALA A 7 13.06 58.33 32.14
C ALA A 7 13.75 56.96 32.40
N ILE A 8 12.97 55.94 32.75
CA ILE A 8 13.42 54.54 32.80
C ILE A 8 12.94 53.87 31.50
N SER A 9 13.88 53.53 30.62
CA SER A 9 13.63 52.71 29.44
C SER A 9 13.47 51.25 29.89
N PHE A 10 12.27 50.70 29.77
CA PHE A 10 12.04 49.25 29.90
C PHE A 10 12.25 48.61 28.52
N HIS A 11 13.37 47.93 28.33
CA HIS A 11 13.51 46.93 27.27
C HIS A 11 12.71 45.69 27.67
N PHE A 12 11.53 45.51 27.08
CA PHE A 12 10.85 44.22 27.07
C PHE A 12 11.61 43.29 26.11
N LEU A 13 12.49 42.47 26.67
CA LEU A 13 13.06 41.32 25.97
C LEU A 13 11.90 40.33 25.75
N PHE A 14 11.38 40.24 24.53
CA PHE A 14 10.45 39.17 24.13
C PHE A 14 11.23 37.85 24.20
N LEU A 15 11.03 37.10 25.29
CA LEU A 15 11.52 35.73 25.40
C LEU A 15 10.68 34.89 24.42
N VAL A 16 11.21 34.61 23.23
CA VAL A 16 10.63 33.62 22.32
C VAL A 16 10.75 32.26 23.03
N ILE A 17 9.65 31.79 23.62
CA ILE A 17 9.56 30.43 24.15
C ILE A 17 9.54 29.51 22.92
N PHE A 18 10.69 28.92 22.58
CA PHE A 18 10.74 27.80 21.66
C PHE A 18 10.02 26.63 22.33
N THR A 19 8.77 26.36 21.94
CA THR A 19 8.10 25.11 22.29
C THR A 19 8.80 23.99 21.55
N THR A 20 9.48 23.10 22.28
CA THR A 20 10.06 21.90 21.67
C THR A 20 8.94 20.90 21.42
N THR A 21 8.64 20.62 20.16
CA THR A 21 7.68 19.56 19.80
C THR A 21 8.40 18.20 19.93
N THR A 22 7.79 17.25 20.62
CA THR A 22 8.33 15.88 20.74
C THR A 22 7.47 14.90 19.95
N TYR A 23 8.07 14.18 19.01
CA TYR A 23 7.40 13.17 18.19
C TYR A 23 7.64 11.78 18.77
N GLY A 24 6.60 10.97 18.94
CA GLY A 24 6.71 9.59 19.43
C GLY A 24 5.91 8.62 18.59
N THR A 25 6.34 7.36 18.53
CA THR A 25 5.57 6.30 17.84
C THR A 25 5.37 5.11 18.77
N ILE A 26 4.13 4.62 18.81
CA ILE A 26 3.71 3.49 19.63
C ILE A 26 3.14 2.40 18.72
N PHE A 27 3.69 1.20 18.85
CA PHE A 27 3.09 -0.01 18.29
C PHE A 27 2.44 -0.82 19.41
N LYS A 28 1.16 -1.16 19.26
CA LYS A 28 0.49 -2.16 20.09
C LYS A 28 0.25 -3.41 19.26
N ILE A 29 0.94 -4.47 19.62
CA ILE A 29 0.84 -5.80 19.01
C ILE A 29 -0.18 -6.60 19.82
N GLN A 30 -1.17 -7.20 19.16
CA GLN A 30 -2.25 -7.97 19.76
C GLN A 30 -2.25 -9.39 19.18
N ASN A 31 -2.20 -10.40 20.04
CA ASN A 31 -2.41 -11.78 19.62
C ASN A 31 -3.91 -12.11 19.58
N ASN A 32 -4.48 -12.28 18.39
CA ASN A 32 -5.83 -12.80 18.19
C ASN A 32 -5.85 -14.26 17.70
N CYS A 33 -4.69 -14.88 17.51
CA CYS A 33 -4.59 -16.29 17.17
C CYS A 33 -5.20 -17.15 18.28
N ALA A 34 -5.70 -18.34 17.91
CA ALA A 34 -6.17 -19.34 18.86
C ALA A 34 -5.02 -19.89 19.72
N GLU A 35 -3.81 -19.84 19.18
CA GLU A 35 -2.58 -20.37 19.78
C GLU A 35 -1.66 -19.25 20.28
N THR A 36 -0.68 -19.64 21.10
CA THR A 36 0.41 -18.77 21.54
C THR A 36 1.30 -18.40 20.37
N VAL A 37 1.67 -17.11 20.29
CA VAL A 37 2.61 -16.58 19.29
C VAL A 37 3.73 -15.83 19.99
N TRP A 38 4.92 -15.86 19.40
CA TRP A 38 6.07 -15.13 19.91
C TRP A 38 6.30 -13.92 19.03
N ALA A 39 5.86 -12.75 19.50
CA ALA A 39 6.08 -11.49 18.82
C ALA A 39 7.57 -11.14 18.84
N ALA A 40 8.10 -10.68 17.73
CA ALA A 40 9.46 -10.21 17.60
C ALA A 40 9.47 -8.81 16.97
N ALA A 41 10.43 -7.99 17.38
CA ALA A 41 10.57 -6.63 16.91
C ALA A 41 12.04 -6.18 16.93
N ILE A 42 12.42 -5.40 15.92
CA ILE A 42 13.74 -4.77 15.85
C ILE A 42 13.53 -3.32 15.42
N PRO A 43 13.97 -2.31 16.20
CA PRO A 43 14.26 -2.42 17.63
C PRO A 43 13.01 -2.85 18.42
N GLY A 44 13.18 -3.60 19.50
CA GLY A 44 12.07 -3.96 20.38
C GLY A 44 12.23 -5.28 21.12
N GLY A 45 13.03 -6.21 20.59
CA GLY A 45 13.27 -7.51 21.22
C GLY A 45 12.23 -8.56 20.85
N GLY A 46 11.83 -9.41 21.81
CA GLY A 46 10.79 -10.42 21.60
C GLY A 46 10.01 -10.76 22.86
N ARG A 47 8.75 -11.18 22.67
CA ARG A 47 7.81 -11.50 23.76
C ARG A 47 6.85 -12.62 23.37
N GLN A 48 6.67 -13.60 24.25
CA GLN A 48 5.58 -14.57 24.17
C GLN A 48 4.24 -13.89 24.47
N LEU A 49 3.27 -14.10 23.59
CA LEU A 49 1.90 -13.62 23.71
C LEU A 49 0.93 -14.79 23.69
N GLU A 50 0.32 -15.07 24.83
CA GLU A 50 -0.84 -15.97 24.92
C GLU A 50 -2.03 -15.37 24.15
N PRO A 51 -3.02 -16.18 23.76
CA PRO A 51 -4.23 -15.67 23.11
C PRO A 51 -4.83 -14.48 23.86
N ARG A 52 -5.15 -13.41 23.11
CA ARG A 52 -5.69 -12.13 23.58
C ARG A 52 -4.73 -11.23 24.36
N GLN A 53 -3.47 -11.62 24.55
CA GLN A 53 -2.47 -10.74 25.13
C GLN A 53 -1.99 -9.69 24.12
N SER A 54 -1.43 -8.59 24.65
CA SER A 54 -0.81 -7.55 23.85
C SER A 54 0.56 -7.15 24.37
N TRP A 55 1.33 -6.55 23.47
CA TRP A 55 2.63 -5.97 23.75
C TRP A 55 2.72 -4.57 23.15
N ILE A 56 3.18 -3.62 23.97
CA ILE A 56 3.40 -2.24 23.54
C ILE A 56 4.90 -2.04 23.34
N ILE A 57 5.25 -1.48 22.18
CA ILE A 57 6.59 -1.02 21.84
C ILE A 57 6.54 0.50 21.71
N ASN A 58 7.33 1.17 22.55
CA ASN A 58 7.51 2.62 22.49
C ASN A 58 8.83 2.92 21.80
N LEU A 59 8.76 3.59 20.66
CA LEU A 59 9.96 4.03 19.95
C LEU A 59 10.50 5.33 20.54
N LYS A 60 11.82 5.52 20.42
CA LYS A 60 12.47 6.69 21.01
C LYS A 60 12.06 7.94 20.23
N PRO A 61 11.64 9.01 20.92
CA PRO A 61 11.18 10.22 20.26
C PRO A 61 12.31 10.97 19.54
N ASN A 62 11.95 11.73 18.51
CA ASN A 62 12.81 12.64 17.75
C ASN A 62 14.04 11.99 17.10
N LYS A 63 13.95 10.70 16.75
CA LYS A 63 15.00 10.00 15.99
C LYS A 63 14.39 9.24 14.82
N PRO A 64 14.95 9.36 13.61
CA PRO A 64 14.60 8.46 12.52
C PRO A 64 14.86 7.01 12.95
N GLN A 65 13.88 6.14 12.74
CA GLN A 65 13.98 4.73 13.09
C GLN A 65 13.40 3.85 11.98
N THR A 66 14.21 2.90 11.54
CA THR A 66 13.79 1.77 10.71
C THR A 66 13.63 0.54 11.59
N GLY A 67 12.65 -0.30 11.29
CA GLY A 67 12.50 -1.54 12.01
C GLY A 67 11.53 -2.52 11.41
N GLN A 68 11.43 -3.66 12.07
CA GLN A 68 10.60 -4.79 11.68
C GLN A 68 9.83 -5.31 12.89
N ILE A 69 8.60 -5.78 12.70
CA ILE A 69 7.78 -6.47 13.69
C ILE A 69 7.17 -7.70 13.03
N TRP A 70 7.29 -8.88 13.63
CA TRP A 70 6.73 -10.11 13.06
C TRP A 70 6.28 -11.08 14.13
N ALA A 71 5.61 -12.15 13.71
CA ALA A 71 5.22 -13.24 14.57
C ALA A 71 6.06 -14.48 14.29
N ARG A 72 6.37 -15.21 15.36
CA ARG A 72 7.05 -16.50 15.35
C ARG A 72 6.08 -17.55 15.88
N THR A 73 6.02 -18.70 15.24
CA THR A 73 5.09 -19.77 15.61
C THR A 73 5.84 -20.98 16.13
N ASN A 74 5.16 -21.72 17.01
CA ASN A 74 5.62 -22.99 17.57
C ASN A 74 7.05 -22.93 18.12
N CYS A 75 7.31 -21.97 19.00
CA CYS A 75 8.64 -21.78 19.57
C CYS A 75 8.84 -22.52 20.89
N SER A 76 10.08 -22.92 21.16
CA SER A 76 10.49 -23.50 22.44
C SER A 76 11.76 -22.84 22.93
N PHE A 77 11.69 -22.11 24.05
CA PHE A 77 12.84 -21.42 24.67
C PHE A 77 13.20 -22.00 26.03
N SER A 78 14.50 -22.14 26.26
CA SER A 78 15.07 -22.41 27.58
C SER A 78 14.98 -21.19 28.50
N LYS A 79 15.17 -21.39 29.81
CA LYS A 79 15.25 -20.30 30.80
C LYS A 79 16.35 -19.28 30.50
N SER A 80 17.35 -19.66 29.70
CA SER A 80 18.44 -18.79 29.26
C SER A 80 18.09 -17.91 28.06
N GLY A 81 16.87 -18.03 27.51
CA GLY A 81 16.42 -17.27 26.35
C GLY A 81 16.90 -17.82 24.99
N HIS A 82 17.47 -19.03 24.97
CA HIS A 82 17.85 -19.74 23.74
C HIS A 82 16.82 -20.81 23.39
N GLY A 83 16.44 -20.91 22.12
CA GLY A 83 15.36 -21.76 21.66
C GLY A 83 15.05 -21.65 20.18
N THR A 84 14.25 -22.54 19.61
CA THR A 84 13.95 -22.57 18.17
C THR A 84 12.47 -22.30 17.91
N CYS A 85 12.15 -21.83 16.70
CA CYS A 85 10.79 -21.70 16.19
C CYS A 85 10.65 -22.36 14.83
N ASP A 86 9.49 -22.93 14.54
CA ASP A 86 9.18 -23.50 13.23
C ASP A 86 9.17 -22.42 12.14
N SER A 87 8.71 -21.21 12.49
CA SER A 87 8.71 -20.07 11.58
C SER A 87 9.10 -18.75 12.28
N GLY A 88 9.72 -17.85 11.51
CA GLY A 88 10.12 -16.53 11.97
C GLY A 88 11.25 -16.51 13.00
N ASP A 89 12.04 -17.59 13.13
CA ASP A 89 13.05 -17.69 14.19
C ASP A 89 14.06 -16.51 14.24
N CYS A 90 14.69 -16.28 15.40
CA CYS A 90 15.73 -15.25 15.54
C CYS A 90 17.10 -15.88 15.79
N ASN A 91 17.48 -16.88 14.99
CA ASN A 91 18.70 -17.70 15.13
C ASN A 91 18.90 -18.20 16.56
N GLY A 92 17.87 -18.80 17.13
CA GLY A 92 17.97 -19.32 18.47
C GLY A 92 17.61 -18.32 19.58
N GLY A 93 17.51 -17.02 19.28
CA GLY A 93 17.34 -15.99 20.30
C GLY A 93 15.88 -15.69 20.66
N LEU A 94 15.58 -15.51 21.95
CA LEU A 94 14.31 -14.90 22.38
C LEU A 94 14.26 -13.39 22.05
N GLN A 95 15.41 -12.72 22.14
CA GLN A 95 15.58 -11.31 21.79
C GLN A 95 16.31 -11.20 20.44
N CYS A 96 15.68 -10.57 19.45
CA CYS A 96 16.22 -10.50 18.09
C CYS A 96 17.19 -9.30 17.99
N GLN A 97 18.44 -9.57 17.58
CA GLN A 97 19.53 -8.58 17.64
C GLN A 97 19.83 -7.88 16.30
N SER A 98 19.45 -8.45 15.16
CA SER A 98 19.64 -7.85 13.83
C SER A 98 18.58 -8.31 12.83
N ALA A 99 18.17 -7.42 11.92
CA ALA A 99 17.20 -7.69 10.86
C ALA A 99 17.70 -8.71 9.80
N GLN A 100 18.96 -9.14 9.89
CA GLN A 100 19.67 -9.76 8.78
C GLN A 100 20.11 -11.21 9.01
N SER A 101 19.48 -11.95 9.90
CA SER A 101 19.88 -13.32 10.14
C SER A 101 18.65 -14.23 10.15
N ASN A 102 18.38 -14.84 9.00
CA ASN A 102 17.67 -16.09 8.78
C ASN A 102 16.58 -16.47 9.79
N GLY A 103 15.47 -15.73 9.79
CA GLY A 103 14.24 -16.33 10.29
C GLY A 103 13.88 -17.54 9.44
N THR A 104 13.50 -18.64 10.09
CA THR A 104 12.94 -19.81 9.40
C THR A 104 11.75 -19.34 8.58
N SER A 105 11.93 -19.28 7.27
CA SER A 105 10.85 -18.98 6.33
C SER A 105 9.80 -20.11 6.39
N PRO A 106 8.51 -19.81 6.16
CA PRO A 106 7.93 -18.51 5.81
C PRO A 106 7.65 -17.61 7.03
N TYR A 107 7.64 -16.29 6.87
CA TYR A 107 7.04 -15.41 7.89
C TYR A 107 6.58 -14.06 7.33
N THR A 108 5.48 -13.56 7.90
CA THR A 108 4.91 -12.24 7.62
C THR A 108 5.52 -11.22 8.58
N LEU A 109 5.97 -10.08 8.06
CA LEU A 109 6.58 -9.03 8.87
C LEU A 109 6.08 -7.64 8.49
N VAL A 110 5.90 -6.78 9.47
CA VAL A 110 5.67 -5.34 9.32
C VAL A 110 7.02 -4.66 9.23
N GLU A 111 7.29 -3.93 8.15
CA GLU A 111 8.45 -3.04 8.01
C GLU A 111 8.01 -1.60 8.22
N TYR A 112 8.78 -0.85 8.99
CA TYR A 112 8.54 0.57 9.16
C TYR A 112 9.82 1.36 8.94
N SER A 113 9.70 2.56 8.37
CA SER A 113 10.62 3.62 8.70
C SER A 113 9.92 4.93 8.96
N LEU A 114 10.29 5.50 10.09
CA LEU A 114 9.69 6.67 10.68
C LEU A 114 10.71 7.80 10.58
N ASN A 115 10.33 8.91 9.96
CA ASN A 115 11.22 10.03 9.64
C ASN A 115 10.77 11.28 10.40
N GLN A 116 10.97 11.26 11.72
CA GLN A 116 10.39 12.23 12.64
C GLN A 116 10.96 13.66 12.57
N ASN A 117 11.70 14.05 11.52
CA ASN A 117 12.32 15.38 11.42
C ASN A 117 12.27 16.09 10.03
N ASN A 118 11.70 15.54 8.95
CA ASN A 118 12.00 16.07 7.59
C ASN A 118 10.85 16.16 6.54
N ASN A 119 9.59 16.44 6.89
CA ASN A 119 8.49 16.64 5.90
C ASN A 119 8.31 15.50 4.86
N ILE A 120 8.82 14.29 5.15
CA ILE A 120 8.63 13.07 4.36
C ILE A 120 7.72 12.17 5.21
N GLU A 121 6.66 11.62 4.62
CA GLU A 121 5.68 10.79 5.32
C GLU A 121 6.31 9.54 5.96
N ASP A 122 5.89 9.23 7.19
CA ASP A 122 6.19 7.96 7.87
C ASP A 122 5.61 6.79 7.05
N PHE A 123 6.41 5.75 6.82
CA PHE A 123 5.91 4.56 6.13
C PHE A 123 5.89 3.35 7.07
N VAL A 124 4.78 2.63 7.04
CA VAL A 124 4.58 1.37 7.75
C VAL A 124 3.89 0.42 6.77
N ASN A 125 4.55 -0.68 6.44
CA ASN A 125 4.14 -1.60 5.37
C ASN A 125 4.20 -3.05 5.83
N LEU A 126 3.46 -3.94 5.16
CA LEU A 126 3.57 -5.38 5.33
C LEU A 126 4.50 -5.95 4.24
N SER A 127 5.36 -6.87 4.64
CA SER A 127 6.36 -7.53 3.82
C SER A 127 6.41 -9.02 4.16
N PHE A 128 6.87 -9.86 3.23
CA PHE A 128 6.87 -11.31 3.40
C PHE A 128 8.24 -11.89 3.03
N ALA A 129 8.81 -12.69 3.93
CA ALA A 129 10.04 -13.42 3.66
C ALA A 129 9.70 -14.84 3.17
N ASN A 130 9.65 -15.02 1.85
CA ASN A 130 9.46 -16.32 1.18
C ASN A 130 8.17 -17.07 1.62
N GLY A 131 7.06 -16.34 1.80
CA GLY A 131 5.74 -16.88 2.15
C GLY A 131 5.12 -16.22 3.40
N PHE A 132 3.95 -16.70 3.83
CA PHE A 132 3.25 -16.23 5.03
C PHE A 132 3.19 -17.34 6.08
N ASN A 133 3.33 -17.01 7.37
CA ASN A 133 3.12 -17.95 8.47
C ASN A 133 1.79 -17.70 9.19
N ILE A 134 1.50 -16.44 9.51
CA ILE A 134 0.22 -15.99 10.02
C ILE A 134 -0.22 -14.72 9.30
N GLU A 135 -1.52 -14.48 9.32
CA GLU A 135 -2.09 -13.21 8.87
C GLU A 135 -1.79 -12.12 9.90
N ILE A 136 -1.39 -10.94 9.40
CA ILE A 136 -1.10 -9.75 10.21
C ILE A 136 -1.88 -8.59 9.61
N ASP A 137 -2.73 -7.97 10.42
CA ASP A 137 -3.34 -6.68 10.12
C ASP A 137 -2.54 -5.57 10.83
N ILE A 138 -2.43 -4.41 10.17
CA ILE A 138 -1.85 -3.21 10.76
C ILE A 138 -2.67 -1.98 10.41
N SER A 139 -3.07 -1.25 11.44
CA SER A 139 -3.93 -0.06 11.30
C SER A 139 -3.42 1.11 12.15
N PRO A 140 -3.40 2.34 11.61
CA PRO A 140 -3.21 3.53 12.41
C PRO A 140 -4.49 3.80 13.24
N VAL A 141 -4.35 4.11 14.53
CA VAL A 141 -5.49 4.41 15.43
C VAL A 141 -5.65 5.91 15.70
N GLY A 142 -4.69 6.74 15.26
CA GLY A 142 -4.76 8.20 15.31
C GLY A 142 -3.46 8.88 15.74
N ILE A 143 -3.45 10.20 15.62
CA ILE A 143 -2.42 11.11 16.15
C ILE A 143 -2.97 11.75 17.42
N PHE A 144 -2.31 11.56 18.55
CA PHE A 144 -2.69 12.20 19.81
C PHE A 144 -1.80 13.41 20.08
N GLU A 145 -2.41 14.59 20.21
CA GLU A 145 -1.77 15.78 20.78
C GLU A 145 -2.05 15.83 22.28
N SER A 146 -1.05 15.57 23.13
CA SER A 146 -1.22 15.74 24.58
C SER A 146 -1.01 17.20 24.96
N GLY A 147 -2.08 17.92 25.27
CA GLY A 147 -2.01 19.28 25.77
C GLY A 147 -1.50 19.35 27.21
N GLN A 148 -0.26 19.82 27.38
CA GLN A 148 0.20 20.69 28.48
C GLN A 148 1.68 21.04 28.27
N SER A 149 1.98 22.32 28.04
CA SER A 149 3.32 22.95 27.95
C SER A 149 4.32 22.43 26.90
N GLU A 150 4.15 21.24 26.35
CA GLU A 150 4.94 20.64 25.27
C GLU A 150 3.97 20.04 24.25
N SER A 151 4.03 20.47 22.99
CA SER A 151 3.28 19.81 21.91
C SER A 151 3.92 18.43 21.66
N ARG A 152 3.27 17.36 22.10
CA ARG A 152 3.71 15.98 21.79
C ARG A 152 2.82 15.40 20.70
N VAL A 153 3.41 14.99 19.59
CA VAL A 153 2.71 14.32 18.48
C VAL A 153 3.01 12.82 18.57
N ILE A 154 2.01 12.00 18.88
CA ILE A 154 2.19 10.55 19.03
C ILE A 154 1.44 9.80 17.93
N SER A 155 2.17 9.08 17.08
CA SER A 155 1.60 8.15 16.10
C SER A 155 1.35 6.80 16.75
N TYR A 156 0.11 6.30 16.68
CA TYR A 156 -0.27 5.02 17.29
C TYR A 156 -0.70 4.00 16.23
N TYR A 157 -0.06 2.83 16.23
CA TYR A 157 -0.35 1.73 15.31
C TYR A 157 -0.78 0.49 16.10
N MET A 158 -1.87 -0.15 15.64
CA MET A 158 -2.29 -1.47 16.10
C MET A 158 -1.80 -2.52 15.10
N ILE A 159 -1.13 -3.54 15.60
CA ILE A 159 -0.73 -4.73 14.85
C ILE A 159 -1.51 -5.90 15.41
N VAL A 160 -2.28 -6.60 14.59
CA VAL A 160 -3.13 -7.71 15.01
C VAL A 160 -2.67 -8.99 14.31
N PHE A 161 -2.24 -9.96 15.10
CA PHE A 161 -1.88 -11.30 14.63
C PHE A 161 -3.13 -12.19 14.59
N CYS A 162 -3.36 -12.88 13.48
CA CYS A 162 -4.59 -13.62 13.18
C CYS A 162 -5.84 -12.77 13.44
N PRO A 163 -6.04 -11.65 12.70
CA PRO A 163 -7.26 -10.87 12.82
C PRO A 163 -8.46 -11.79 12.64
N LYS A 164 -9.46 -11.67 13.52
CA LYS A 164 -10.72 -12.37 13.29
C LYS A 164 -11.38 -11.69 12.11
N GLU A 165 -11.82 -12.45 11.12
CA GLU A 165 -12.78 -11.97 10.12
C GLU A 165 -13.94 -11.33 10.88
N LEU A 166 -14.03 -10.00 10.81
CA LEU A 166 -15.13 -9.27 11.42
C LEU A 166 -16.37 -9.60 10.58
N ARG A 167 -17.21 -10.49 11.10
CA ARG A 167 -18.61 -10.59 10.67
C ARG A 167 -19.32 -9.28 11.04
N GLU A 168 -19.62 -8.51 9.99
CA GLU A 168 -20.68 -7.51 9.84
C GLU A 168 -20.90 -6.49 10.98
N GLY A 169 -20.52 -5.25 10.69
CA GLY A 169 -21.10 -4.05 11.27
C GLY A 169 -20.80 -2.86 10.35
N ASN A 170 -21.84 -2.28 9.76
CA ASN A 170 -21.80 -1.14 8.84
C ASN A 170 -21.12 0.10 9.45
N ASN A 171 -19.79 0.17 9.42
CA ASN A 171 -19.03 1.40 9.62
C ASN A 171 -17.73 1.36 8.82
N ALA A 172 -17.70 2.14 7.74
CA ALA A 172 -16.61 2.24 6.77
C ALA A 172 -15.47 3.15 7.27
N THR A 173 -14.78 2.73 8.34
CA THR A 173 -13.70 3.51 8.99
C THR A 173 -12.33 2.86 8.93
N THR A 174 -12.21 1.64 8.40
CA THR A 174 -10.94 0.90 8.32
C THR A 174 -10.30 1.01 6.93
N ALA A 175 -8.97 0.94 6.88
CA ALA A 175 -8.24 0.81 5.62
C ALA A 175 -8.60 -0.50 4.90
N ARG A 176 -8.48 -0.52 3.57
CA ARG A 176 -8.63 -1.73 2.73
C ARG A 176 -7.26 -2.30 2.41
N HIS A 177 -7.15 -3.62 2.43
CA HIS A 177 -5.96 -4.32 1.98
C HIS A 177 -6.11 -4.71 0.51
N PHE A 178 -5.13 -4.31 -0.30
CA PHE A 178 -4.97 -4.75 -1.68
C PHE A 178 -3.79 -5.71 -1.75
N ILE A 179 -4.06 -6.99 -1.99
CA ILE A 179 -3.03 -8.00 -2.17
C ILE A 179 -2.65 -8.03 -3.65
N ILE A 180 -1.51 -7.45 -3.99
CA ILE A 180 -1.01 -7.34 -5.37
C ILE A 180 -0.04 -8.51 -5.60
N GLN A 181 -0.37 -9.40 -6.53
CA GLN A 181 0.38 -10.64 -6.77
C GLN A 181 0.97 -10.65 -8.18
N ASN A 182 2.23 -11.05 -8.30
CA ASN A 182 2.84 -11.31 -9.61
C ASN A 182 2.86 -12.82 -9.89
N GLN A 183 2.01 -13.29 -10.79
CA GLN A 183 2.03 -14.66 -11.29
C GLN A 183 2.67 -14.76 -12.69
N CYS A 184 3.14 -13.64 -13.23
CA CYS A 184 3.88 -13.65 -14.49
C CYS A 184 5.16 -14.47 -14.36
N PRO A 185 5.64 -15.09 -15.44
CA PRO A 185 6.93 -15.80 -15.45
C PRO A 185 8.15 -14.85 -15.46
N TYR A 186 7.93 -13.55 -15.25
CA TYR A 186 8.93 -12.49 -15.25
C TYR A 186 8.69 -11.50 -14.11
N THR A 187 9.72 -10.72 -13.78
CA THR A 187 9.62 -9.66 -12.77
C THR A 187 8.72 -8.53 -13.25
N VAL A 188 7.82 -8.10 -12.36
CA VAL A 188 6.95 -6.94 -12.55
C VAL A 188 7.27 -5.92 -11.45
N TRP A 189 7.38 -4.65 -11.80
CA TRP A 189 7.46 -3.58 -10.80
C TRP A 189 6.05 -3.03 -10.58
N ALA A 190 5.35 -3.62 -9.61
CA ALA A 190 4.05 -3.15 -9.19
C ALA A 190 4.11 -1.67 -8.80
N ALA A 191 3.04 -0.96 -9.09
CA ALA A 191 2.88 0.46 -8.81
C ALA A 191 1.46 0.74 -8.36
N ALA A 192 1.31 1.71 -7.46
CA ALA A 192 0.01 2.14 -6.97
C ALA A 192 0.00 3.63 -6.64
N ILE A 193 -1.14 4.28 -6.89
CA ILE A 193 -1.45 5.62 -6.40
C ILE A 193 -2.82 5.55 -5.73
N PRO A 194 -2.92 5.79 -4.41
CA PRO A 194 -1.81 5.93 -3.46
C PRO A 194 -1.05 4.60 -3.27
N GLY A 195 0.20 4.65 -2.79
CA GLY A 195 0.94 3.44 -2.35
C GLY A 195 2.39 3.35 -2.78
N GLY A 196 2.75 3.93 -3.92
CA GLY A 196 4.13 3.94 -4.42
C GLY A 196 4.40 2.80 -5.39
N GLY A 197 5.39 1.96 -5.11
CA GLY A 197 5.75 0.87 -5.99
C GLY A 197 6.81 -0.07 -5.43
N GLN A 198 6.77 -1.31 -5.88
CA GLN A 198 7.59 -2.41 -5.37
C GLN A 198 7.94 -3.38 -6.50
N GLN A 199 9.18 -3.87 -6.49
CA GLN A 199 9.57 -4.97 -7.38
C GLN A 199 8.96 -6.28 -6.87
N LEU A 200 8.28 -7.01 -7.75
CA LEU A 200 7.74 -8.34 -7.51
C LEU A 200 8.33 -9.31 -8.53
N ASN A 201 9.16 -10.24 -8.07
CA ASN A 201 9.54 -11.40 -8.86
C ASN A 201 8.34 -12.36 -9.01
N SER A 202 8.45 -13.34 -9.90
CA SER A 202 7.40 -14.35 -10.08
C SER A 202 7.05 -15.03 -8.75
N GLY A 203 5.75 -15.14 -8.47
CA GLY A 203 5.20 -15.69 -7.23
C GLY A 203 5.19 -14.73 -6.03
N GLN A 204 5.79 -13.54 -6.13
CA GLN A 204 5.82 -12.58 -5.02
C GLN A 204 4.53 -11.76 -4.94
N SER A 205 4.27 -11.21 -3.74
CA SER A 205 3.11 -10.37 -3.46
C SER A 205 3.49 -9.11 -2.69
N TRP A 206 2.70 -8.05 -2.83
CA TRP A 206 2.75 -6.81 -2.06
C TRP A 206 1.37 -6.50 -1.51
N THR A 207 1.24 -6.31 -0.21
CA THR A 207 -0.01 -5.84 0.41
C THR A 207 0.05 -4.34 0.57
N LEU A 208 -0.89 -3.64 -0.07
CA LEU A 208 -1.06 -2.20 0.03
C LEU A 208 -2.26 -1.87 0.93
N ASN A 209 -2.06 -0.96 1.88
CA ASN A 209 -3.12 -0.44 2.73
C ASN A 209 -3.64 0.88 2.17
N VAL A 210 -4.94 0.96 1.90
CA VAL A 210 -5.58 2.14 1.33
C VAL A 210 -6.64 2.66 2.27
N GLY A 211 -6.57 3.95 2.63
CA GLY A 211 -7.55 4.57 3.53
C GLY A 211 -8.97 4.59 2.94
N PRO A 212 -10.02 4.52 3.77
CA PRO A 212 -11.39 4.69 3.31
C PRO A 212 -11.59 6.09 2.70
N GLY A 213 -12.49 6.21 1.73
CA GLY A 213 -12.74 7.48 1.04
C GLY A 213 -11.75 7.81 -0.08
N THR A 214 -10.72 6.99 -0.29
CA THR A 214 -9.76 7.17 -1.40
C THR A 214 -10.50 7.18 -2.74
N THR A 215 -10.21 8.17 -3.57
CA THR A 215 -10.74 8.31 -4.94
C THR A 215 -9.59 8.35 -5.95
N GLY A 216 -9.87 7.94 -7.19
CA GLY A 216 -8.85 7.91 -8.26
C GLY A 216 -7.71 6.94 -7.97
N GLY A 217 -7.97 5.90 -7.19
CA GLY A 217 -6.97 4.89 -6.87
C GLY A 217 -6.61 4.08 -8.10
N ARG A 218 -5.32 3.82 -8.32
CA ARG A 218 -4.83 3.00 -9.42
C ARG A 218 -3.77 2.02 -8.94
N ILE A 219 -3.85 0.77 -9.40
CA ILE A 219 -2.78 -0.23 -9.30
C ILE A 219 -2.45 -0.71 -10.72
N TRP A 220 -1.16 -0.81 -11.05
CA TRP A 220 -0.70 -1.33 -12.33
C TRP A 220 0.66 -2.01 -12.24
N GLY A 221 0.98 -2.84 -13.23
CA GLY A 221 2.28 -3.49 -13.34
C GLY A 221 3.17 -2.79 -14.36
N ARG A 222 4.45 -2.61 -14.02
CA ARG A 222 5.47 -2.06 -14.92
C ARG A 222 6.43 -3.15 -15.37
N THR A 223 6.88 -3.08 -16.63
CA THR A 223 7.74 -4.10 -17.24
C THR A 223 9.09 -3.51 -17.64
N ASN A 224 10.09 -4.40 -17.72
CA ASN A 224 11.44 -4.12 -18.18
C ASN A 224 12.04 -2.85 -17.55
N CYS A 225 11.93 -2.72 -16.22
CA CYS A 225 12.46 -1.57 -15.50
C CYS A 225 13.94 -1.76 -15.17
N SER A 226 14.68 -0.67 -15.21
CA SER A 226 16.00 -0.56 -14.62
C SER A 226 15.96 0.56 -13.60
N PHE A 227 16.47 0.33 -12.39
CA PHE A 227 16.63 1.37 -11.38
C PHE A 227 18.07 1.31 -10.89
N ASP A 228 18.75 2.45 -10.87
CA ASP A 228 20.05 2.59 -10.20
C ASP A 228 19.86 2.63 -8.67
N ALA A 229 20.97 2.70 -7.93
CA ALA A 229 20.96 2.73 -6.46
C ALA A 229 20.19 3.93 -5.86
N SER A 230 19.90 4.97 -6.65
CA SER A 230 19.08 6.12 -6.26
C SER A 230 17.59 5.95 -6.59
N GLY A 231 17.19 4.78 -7.09
CA GLY A 231 15.83 4.48 -7.53
C GLY A 231 15.46 5.17 -8.84
N ARG A 232 16.46 5.57 -9.64
CA ARG A 232 16.28 6.32 -10.89
C ARG A 232 16.72 5.50 -12.10
N ARG A 233 16.07 5.77 -13.25
CA ARG A 233 15.95 4.97 -14.49
C ARG A 233 14.53 4.39 -14.58
N GLY A 234 14.03 4.25 -15.80
CA GLY A 234 12.61 4.06 -16.07
C GLY A 234 12.21 2.63 -16.36
N CYS A 235 10.92 2.48 -16.65
CA CYS A 235 10.31 1.27 -17.17
C CYS A 235 9.95 1.41 -18.64
N GLU A 236 9.88 0.28 -19.36
CA GLU A 236 9.43 0.25 -20.75
C GLU A 236 7.93 0.57 -20.86
N THR A 237 7.13 -0.02 -19.97
CA THR A 237 5.68 0.23 -19.88
C THR A 237 5.30 0.67 -18.47
N GLY A 238 4.36 1.60 -18.34
CA GLY A 238 3.82 2.00 -17.03
C GLY A 238 4.76 2.87 -16.20
N ASP A 239 5.81 3.44 -16.79
CA ASP A 239 6.77 4.28 -16.07
C ASP A 239 6.10 5.51 -15.42
N CYS A 240 6.40 5.75 -14.15
CA CYS A 240 5.79 6.82 -13.36
C CYS A 240 6.76 7.99 -13.10
N GLY A 241 7.65 8.27 -14.06
CA GLY A 241 8.63 9.35 -13.98
C GLY A 241 10.03 8.90 -13.61
N GLY A 242 10.40 7.67 -13.99
CA GLY A 242 11.73 7.12 -13.76
C GLY A 242 12.04 6.87 -12.29
N ILE A 243 11.02 6.62 -11.47
CA ILE A 243 11.15 6.37 -10.03
C ILE A 243 10.49 5.05 -9.64
N LEU A 244 11.11 4.31 -8.72
CA LEU A 244 10.56 3.04 -8.23
C LEU A 244 9.24 3.25 -7.46
N ARG A 245 9.20 4.23 -6.55
CA ARG A 245 8.03 4.54 -5.73
C ARG A 245 7.22 5.64 -6.41
N CYS A 246 6.14 5.25 -7.10
CA CYS A 246 5.35 6.18 -7.90
C CYS A 246 4.69 7.28 -7.06
N GLN A 247 4.74 8.51 -7.57
CA GLN A 247 4.04 9.69 -7.02
C GLN A 247 3.03 10.27 -8.00
N ARG A 248 2.90 9.64 -9.17
CA ARG A 248 2.00 10.00 -10.27
C ARG A 248 1.61 8.74 -11.03
N TYR A 249 0.58 8.84 -11.87
CA TYR A 249 0.17 7.74 -12.75
C TYR A 249 1.27 7.34 -13.74
N GLY A 250 1.19 6.10 -14.20
CA GLY A 250 2.13 5.53 -15.16
C GLY A 250 1.90 6.01 -16.58
N THR A 251 2.95 5.99 -17.39
CA THR A 251 2.89 6.28 -18.82
C THR A 251 2.31 5.08 -19.58
N PRO A 252 1.29 5.27 -20.44
CA PRO A 252 0.75 4.20 -21.31
C PRO A 252 1.82 3.52 -22.19
N PRO A 253 1.64 2.23 -22.56
CA PRO A 253 0.50 1.40 -22.19
C PRO A 253 0.63 0.82 -20.79
N ASN A 254 -0.46 0.77 -20.03
CA ASN A 254 -0.53 0.05 -18.77
C ASN A 254 -1.96 -0.43 -18.48
N THR A 255 -2.11 -1.71 -18.16
CA THR A 255 -3.38 -2.27 -17.69
C THR A 255 -3.63 -1.77 -16.27
N LEU A 256 -4.79 -1.16 -16.03
CA LEU A 256 -5.12 -0.53 -14.75
C LEU A 256 -6.16 -1.33 -13.98
N ALA A 257 -5.95 -1.50 -12.68
CA ALA A 257 -7.02 -1.70 -11.71
C ALA A 257 -7.34 -0.33 -11.08
N GLU A 258 -8.52 0.22 -11.36
CA GLU A 258 -8.96 1.51 -10.82
C GLU A 258 -9.98 1.30 -9.70
N PHE A 259 -9.93 2.14 -8.66
CA PHE A 259 -10.86 2.04 -7.54
C PHE A 259 -11.17 3.38 -6.87
N ALA A 260 -12.35 3.44 -6.27
CA ALA A 260 -12.77 4.48 -5.34
C ALA A 260 -13.51 3.84 -4.16
N LEU A 261 -13.04 4.06 -2.93
CA LEU A 261 -13.46 3.30 -1.75
C LEU A 261 -14.42 4.11 -0.87
N ASN A 262 -15.46 3.47 -0.35
CA ASN A 262 -16.46 4.09 0.52
C ASN A 262 -17.05 5.38 -0.06
N GLN A 263 -17.59 5.27 -1.26
CA GLN A 263 -18.21 6.36 -2.00
C GLN A 263 -19.72 6.43 -1.70
N PHE A 264 -20.52 6.90 -2.66
CA PHE A 264 -21.97 7.01 -2.52
C PHE A 264 -22.59 5.67 -2.04
N ASN A 265 -23.51 5.76 -1.07
CA ASN A 265 -24.19 4.62 -0.45
C ASN A 265 -23.27 3.55 0.19
N ASN A 266 -22.09 3.95 0.69
CA ASN A 266 -21.11 3.02 1.28
C ASN A 266 -20.68 1.92 0.28
N MET A 267 -20.53 2.29 -0.98
CA MET A 267 -20.10 1.39 -2.04
C MET A 267 -18.65 1.70 -2.42
N ASP A 268 -17.87 0.66 -2.63
CA ASP A 268 -16.63 0.73 -3.37
C ASP A 268 -16.95 0.62 -4.86
N PHE A 269 -16.31 1.44 -5.68
CA PHE A 269 -16.32 1.38 -7.13
C PHE A 269 -14.98 0.84 -7.59
N TYR A 270 -14.99 -0.11 -8.52
CA TYR A 270 -13.76 -0.74 -9.00
C TYR A 270 -13.95 -1.25 -10.42
N ASP A 271 -12.87 -1.21 -11.18
CA ASP A 271 -12.84 -1.62 -12.57
C ASP A 271 -11.43 -2.02 -13.03
N ILE A 272 -11.37 -2.76 -14.14
CA ILE A 272 -10.16 -2.89 -14.95
C ILE A 272 -10.31 -1.91 -16.12
N SER A 273 -9.28 -1.13 -16.40
CA SER A 273 -9.31 -0.13 -17.46
C SER A 273 -8.17 -0.29 -18.45
N LEU A 274 -8.55 -0.32 -19.73
CA LEU A 274 -7.67 -0.36 -20.91
C LEU A 274 -7.70 0.97 -21.67
N VAL A 275 -8.24 2.02 -21.07
CA VAL A 275 -8.25 3.39 -21.62
C VAL A 275 -6.83 3.94 -21.74
N ASP A 276 -5.93 3.52 -20.85
CA ASP A 276 -4.49 3.81 -20.89
C ASP A 276 -3.70 2.64 -21.53
N GLY A 277 -4.36 1.75 -22.27
CA GLY A 277 -3.76 0.63 -22.99
C GLY A 277 -3.65 -0.65 -22.16
N PHE A 278 -2.90 -1.62 -22.69
CA PHE A 278 -2.68 -2.92 -22.08
C PHE A 278 -1.20 -3.28 -22.16
N ASN A 279 -0.65 -3.84 -21.09
CA ASN A 279 0.72 -4.38 -21.08
C ASN A 279 0.79 -5.75 -20.42
N ILE A 280 0.13 -5.94 -19.28
CA ILE A 280 0.13 -7.18 -18.50
C ILE A 280 -1.33 -7.63 -18.30
N PRO A 281 -1.63 -8.93 -18.49
CA PRO A 281 -2.94 -9.48 -18.14
C PRO A 281 -3.23 -9.31 -16.64
N MET A 282 -4.49 -9.10 -16.27
CA MET A 282 -4.86 -8.73 -14.90
C MET A 282 -6.18 -9.33 -14.46
N ASP A 283 -6.21 -9.84 -13.24
CA ASP A 283 -7.44 -10.03 -12.46
C ASP A 283 -7.55 -8.98 -11.36
N PHE A 284 -8.78 -8.55 -11.09
CA PHE A 284 -9.11 -7.69 -9.96
C PHE A 284 -10.31 -8.26 -9.21
N ILE A 285 -10.02 -8.77 -8.01
CA ILE A 285 -10.87 -9.71 -7.27
C ILE A 285 -11.22 -9.09 -5.91
N PRO A 286 -12.49 -8.77 -5.65
CA PRO A 286 -12.96 -8.53 -4.29
C PRO A 286 -12.83 -9.82 -3.47
N LEU A 287 -12.28 -9.72 -2.26
CA LEU A 287 -12.16 -10.85 -1.33
C LEU A 287 -13.42 -11.07 -0.48
N THR A 288 -14.51 -10.38 -0.83
CA THR A 288 -15.86 -10.63 -0.33
C THR A 288 -16.63 -11.49 -1.32
N SER A 289 -17.37 -12.48 -0.81
CA SER A 289 -18.03 -13.50 -1.66
C SER A 289 -19.24 -13.01 -2.45
N THR A 290 -19.62 -11.74 -2.34
CA THR A 290 -20.85 -11.18 -2.92
C THR A 290 -20.62 -10.30 -4.14
N CYS A 291 -19.36 -9.94 -4.43
CA CYS A 291 -19.00 -9.00 -5.48
C CYS A 291 -18.36 -9.72 -6.67
N LYS A 292 -18.56 -9.20 -7.89
CA LYS A 292 -18.10 -9.85 -9.12
C LYS A 292 -16.58 -9.65 -9.30
N ASN A 293 -15.88 -10.72 -9.69
CA ASN A 293 -14.48 -10.64 -10.10
C ASN A 293 -14.37 -10.05 -11.50
N LEU A 294 -13.30 -9.29 -11.73
CA LEU A 294 -12.95 -8.75 -13.03
C LEU A 294 -11.72 -9.48 -13.58
N GLU A 295 -11.77 -9.85 -14.85
CA GLU A 295 -10.69 -10.54 -15.55
C GLU A 295 -10.40 -9.88 -16.90
N CYS A 296 -9.11 -9.72 -17.18
CA CYS A 296 -8.58 -9.35 -18.50
C CYS A 296 -7.30 -10.15 -18.77
N SER A 297 -7.49 -11.41 -19.16
CA SER A 297 -6.43 -12.41 -19.34
C SER A 297 -6.05 -12.68 -20.81
N ALA A 298 -6.77 -12.09 -21.77
CA ALA A 298 -6.57 -12.33 -23.20
C ALA A 298 -5.19 -11.85 -23.73
N ASP A 299 -4.68 -12.51 -24.77
CA ASP A 299 -3.46 -12.11 -25.49
C ASP A 299 -3.70 -10.85 -26.35
N ILE A 300 -3.84 -9.70 -25.70
CA ILE A 300 -4.00 -8.40 -26.34
C ILE A 300 -2.70 -7.97 -27.02
N ASN A 301 -1.55 -8.19 -26.39
CA ASN A 301 -0.25 -7.81 -26.94
C ASN A 301 0.06 -8.52 -28.25
N GLY A 302 -0.10 -9.84 -28.31
CA GLY A 302 0.15 -10.64 -29.51
C GLY A 302 -0.83 -10.38 -30.65
N LYS A 303 -2.03 -9.89 -30.33
CA LYS A 303 -3.08 -9.54 -31.30
C LYS A 303 -3.24 -8.04 -31.54
N CYS A 304 -2.37 -7.21 -30.96
CA CYS A 304 -2.50 -5.76 -31.01
C CYS A 304 -2.51 -5.25 -32.47
N PRO A 305 -3.52 -4.44 -32.85
CA PRO A 305 -3.55 -3.76 -34.15
C PRO A 305 -2.26 -2.98 -34.38
N ASN A 306 -1.77 -2.97 -35.61
CA ASN A 306 -0.46 -2.40 -35.93
C ASN A 306 -0.35 -0.92 -35.54
N GLU A 307 -1.45 -0.19 -35.67
CA GLU A 307 -1.56 1.23 -35.34
C GLU A 307 -1.43 1.51 -33.83
N LEU A 308 -1.70 0.51 -33.00
CA LEU A 308 -1.72 0.62 -31.54
C LEU A 308 -0.52 -0.05 -30.86
N ARG A 309 0.32 -0.76 -31.62
CA ARG A 309 1.47 -1.47 -31.05
C ARG A 309 2.44 -0.51 -30.39
N ALA A 310 2.84 -0.86 -29.18
CA ALA A 310 3.92 -0.23 -28.45
C ALA A 310 4.94 -1.29 -28.04
N LEU A 311 6.14 -0.86 -27.67
CA LEU A 311 7.10 -1.78 -27.08
C LEU A 311 6.55 -2.28 -25.73
N GLY A 312 6.48 -3.60 -25.55
CA GLY A 312 5.97 -4.22 -24.32
C GLY A 312 4.46 -4.15 -24.11
N GLY A 313 3.68 -3.62 -25.07
CA GLY A 313 2.23 -3.44 -24.87
C GLY A 313 1.42 -3.04 -26.10
N CYS A 314 0.15 -2.72 -25.87
CA CYS A 314 -0.81 -2.24 -26.84
C CYS A 314 -1.46 -0.94 -26.32
N ASN A 315 -1.23 0.19 -26.98
CA ASN A 315 -1.83 1.46 -26.60
C ASN A 315 -3.32 1.49 -26.88
N ASN A 316 -4.06 2.29 -26.12
CA ASN A 316 -5.42 2.67 -26.50
C ASN A 316 -5.38 3.69 -27.66
N PRO A 317 -6.38 3.70 -28.57
CA PRO A 317 -6.47 4.72 -29.62
C PRO A 317 -6.47 6.16 -29.10
N CYS A 318 -6.97 6.45 -27.89
CA CYS A 318 -6.88 7.80 -27.34
C CYS A 318 -5.42 8.25 -27.16
N THR A 319 -4.56 7.38 -26.61
CA THR A 319 -3.13 7.64 -26.42
C THR A 319 -2.43 7.95 -27.75
N VAL A 320 -2.81 7.24 -28.82
CA VAL A 320 -2.16 7.34 -30.14
C VAL A 320 -2.68 8.54 -30.94
N PHE A 321 -4.00 8.65 -31.10
CA PHE A 321 -4.62 9.58 -32.04
C PHE A 321 -5.04 10.90 -31.41
N LYS A 322 -5.29 10.92 -30.09
CA LYS A 322 -5.62 12.14 -29.31
C LYS A 322 -6.80 12.95 -29.87
N THR A 323 -7.77 12.28 -30.50
CA THR A 323 -8.99 12.91 -31.02
C THR A 323 -10.16 12.70 -30.08
N ASN A 324 -11.19 13.54 -30.21
CA ASN A 324 -12.42 13.40 -29.42
C ASN A 324 -13.10 12.04 -29.60
N ASP A 325 -13.05 11.45 -30.80
CA ASP A 325 -13.69 10.16 -31.07
C ASP A 325 -13.16 9.02 -30.20
N TYR A 326 -11.90 9.13 -29.75
CA TYR A 326 -11.26 8.14 -28.88
C TYR A 326 -11.13 8.59 -27.42
N CYS A 327 -10.96 9.89 -27.19
CA CYS A 327 -10.69 10.46 -25.87
C CYS A 327 -11.90 11.11 -25.18
N CYS A 328 -13.01 11.29 -25.90
CA CYS A 328 -14.27 11.80 -25.35
C CYS A 328 -14.16 13.16 -24.65
N THR A 329 -13.26 14.03 -25.12
CA THR A 329 -12.91 15.30 -24.46
C THR A 329 -14.01 16.35 -24.50
N ASN A 330 -14.99 16.22 -25.38
CA ASN A 330 -16.11 17.15 -25.54
C ASN A 330 -17.29 16.85 -24.59
N GLY A 331 -17.10 15.99 -23.59
CA GLY A 331 -18.08 15.70 -22.54
C GLY A 331 -18.93 14.45 -22.78
N GLN A 332 -19.89 14.20 -21.89
CA GLN A 332 -20.72 12.98 -21.91
C GLN A 332 -21.52 12.85 -23.21
N GLY A 333 -21.49 11.68 -23.83
CA GLY A 333 -22.16 11.40 -25.11
C GLY A 333 -21.41 11.91 -26.35
N SER A 334 -20.20 12.47 -26.19
CA SER A 334 -19.42 13.02 -27.31
C SER A 334 -18.63 11.97 -28.11
N CYS A 335 -18.60 10.72 -27.66
CA CYS A 335 -17.88 9.62 -28.30
C CYS A 335 -18.71 8.33 -28.21
N ALA A 336 -18.36 7.35 -29.02
CA ALA A 336 -19.02 6.05 -29.08
C ALA A 336 -17.97 4.94 -29.29
N PRO A 337 -18.33 3.66 -29.08
CA PRO A 337 -17.43 2.55 -29.38
C PRO A 337 -16.89 2.60 -30.81
N THR A 338 -15.58 2.42 -30.96
CA THR A 338 -14.87 2.40 -32.24
C THR A 338 -14.38 0.99 -32.57
N ASN A 339 -13.84 0.78 -33.78
CA ASN A 339 -13.21 -0.51 -34.12
C ASN A 339 -12.06 -0.86 -33.17
N PHE A 340 -11.29 0.15 -32.74
CA PHE A 340 -10.18 -0.05 -31.81
C PHE A 340 -10.65 -0.35 -30.39
N SER A 341 -11.65 0.37 -29.85
CA SER A 341 -12.16 0.04 -28.51
C SER A 341 -12.88 -1.31 -28.49
N ARG A 342 -13.62 -1.67 -29.55
CA ARG A 342 -14.20 -3.02 -29.70
C ARG A 342 -13.15 -4.13 -29.69
N PHE A 343 -11.97 -3.91 -30.29
CA PHE A 343 -10.88 -4.88 -30.22
C PHE A 343 -10.51 -5.24 -28.76
N PHE A 344 -10.41 -4.25 -27.87
CA PHE A 344 -10.17 -4.46 -26.45
C PHE A 344 -11.38 -5.09 -25.76
N LYS A 345 -12.58 -4.57 -26.01
CA LYS A 345 -13.82 -5.00 -25.34
C LYS A 345 -14.19 -6.45 -25.64
N GLU A 346 -13.98 -6.91 -26.86
CA GLU A 346 -14.22 -8.32 -27.25
C GLU A 346 -13.28 -9.29 -26.54
N ARG A 347 -12.11 -8.83 -26.10
CA ARG A 347 -11.07 -9.65 -25.44
C ARG A 347 -11.15 -9.58 -23.93
N CYS A 348 -11.54 -8.42 -23.40
CA CYS A 348 -11.77 -8.20 -21.98
C CYS A 348 -13.15 -7.54 -21.80
N PRO A 349 -14.25 -8.31 -21.83
CA PRO A 349 -15.61 -7.79 -21.75
C PRO A 349 -15.90 -7.00 -20.48
N ASP A 350 -15.18 -7.32 -19.41
CA ASP A 350 -15.34 -6.73 -18.08
C ASP A 350 -14.54 -5.42 -17.89
N ALA A 351 -13.67 -5.06 -18.85
CA ALA A 351 -12.81 -3.89 -18.74
C ALA A 351 -13.34 -2.67 -19.52
N TYR A 352 -12.99 -1.47 -19.05
CA TYR A 352 -13.19 -0.24 -19.83
C TYR A 352 -12.32 -0.28 -21.08
N SER A 353 -12.96 -0.11 -22.24
CA SER A 353 -12.26 -0.07 -23.54
C SER A 353 -12.13 1.34 -24.12
N TYR A 354 -12.93 2.28 -23.63
CA TYR A 354 -12.92 3.71 -23.96
C TYR A 354 -13.50 4.53 -22.78
N PRO A 355 -13.30 5.86 -22.73
CA PRO A 355 -13.60 6.66 -21.53
C PRO A 355 -15.06 6.70 -21.03
N GLN A 356 -16.05 6.35 -21.85
CA GLN A 356 -17.49 6.39 -21.48
C GLN A 356 -18.13 4.99 -21.57
N ASP A 357 -17.35 3.94 -21.27
CA ASP A 357 -17.77 2.53 -21.26
C ASP A 357 -18.39 2.10 -19.90
N ASP A 358 -19.02 3.04 -19.18
CA ASP A 358 -19.44 2.84 -17.78
C ASP A 358 -20.47 1.72 -17.62
N ALA A 359 -21.44 1.65 -18.55
CA ALA A 359 -22.60 0.77 -18.45
C ALA A 359 -22.26 -0.73 -18.33
N THR A 360 -21.05 -1.13 -18.75
CA THR A 360 -20.61 -2.53 -18.71
C THR A 360 -19.31 -2.76 -17.95
N SER A 361 -18.69 -1.70 -17.42
CA SER A 361 -17.30 -1.76 -16.94
C SER A 361 -17.13 -1.24 -15.51
N THR A 362 -18.08 -0.45 -14.99
CA THR A 362 -18.08 -0.08 -13.57
C THR A 362 -18.74 -1.17 -12.74
N LEU A 363 -18.01 -1.75 -11.78
CA LEU A 363 -18.62 -2.58 -10.76
C LEU A 363 -18.67 -1.85 -9.42
N THR A 364 -19.66 -2.24 -8.62
CA THR A 364 -19.80 -1.75 -7.26
C THR A 364 -19.80 -2.93 -6.29
N CYS A 365 -19.21 -2.72 -5.13
CA CYS A 365 -19.19 -3.68 -4.03
C CYS A 365 -19.57 -2.97 -2.73
N THR A 366 -20.29 -3.63 -1.84
CA THR A 366 -20.52 -3.07 -0.50
C THR A 366 -19.18 -2.86 0.18
N THR A 367 -18.94 -1.64 0.68
CA THR A 367 -17.66 -1.29 1.27
C THR A 367 -17.36 -2.15 2.50
N GLY A 368 -16.09 -2.49 2.70
CA GLY A 368 -15.63 -3.30 3.83
C GLY A 368 -14.78 -4.49 3.41
N GLY A 369 -14.84 -4.89 2.15
CA GLY A 369 -14.06 -5.98 1.58
C GLY A 369 -12.64 -5.60 1.20
N ASN A 370 -11.71 -6.51 1.40
CA ASN A 370 -10.35 -6.41 0.84
C ASN A 370 -10.35 -6.79 -0.65
N TYR A 371 -9.25 -6.53 -1.34
CA TYR A 371 -9.11 -6.84 -2.75
C TYR A 371 -7.81 -7.58 -3.04
N ARG A 372 -7.78 -8.26 -4.19
CA ARG A 372 -6.60 -8.88 -4.77
C ARG A 372 -6.46 -8.45 -6.22
N VAL A 373 -5.26 -8.02 -6.59
CA VAL A 373 -4.88 -7.71 -7.97
C VAL A 373 -3.84 -8.74 -8.39
N VAL A 374 -4.07 -9.48 -9.46
CA VAL A 374 -3.15 -10.53 -9.93
C VAL A 374 -2.64 -10.16 -11.31
N PHE A 375 -1.33 -10.06 -11.47
CA PHE A 375 -0.68 -9.94 -12.77
C PHE A 375 -0.44 -11.33 -13.36
N CYS A 376 -0.84 -11.53 -14.63
CA CYS A 376 -0.83 -12.82 -15.33
C CYS A 376 -1.57 -13.94 -14.55
N PRO A 377 -2.88 -13.78 -14.31
CA PRO A 377 -3.70 -14.77 -13.61
C PRO A 377 -3.77 -16.14 -14.32
#